data_AF-A0A7U9X6Y1-F1
#
_entry.id   AF-A0A7U9X6Y1-F1
#
_cell.length_a   1.000
_cell.length_b   1.000
_cell.length_c   1.000
_cell.angle_alpha   90.00
_cell.angle_beta   90.00
_cell.angle_gamma   90.00
#
_symmetry.space_group_name_H-M   'P 1'
#
loop_
_entity.id
_entity.type
_entity.pdbx_description
1 polymer ?
#
loop_
_entity_poly.entity_id
_entity_poly.type
_entity_poly.pdbx_seq_one_letter_code
_entity_poly.pdbx_strand_id
1 'polypeptide(L)'
;MNRSSADAIDLIRENENISLLEIVFFVATNAVIQDRIKRYINDLLRFEEESLKINLLELFTLVNYTSYCGIPCSMDMMYFYFSDDIDSYTDILYALEKMNKIIVESSEDSVYKQDQNYMVMRSKLFSEKSLSLIENHMIAQVLNRFLDRVSTQIIYRYDIFKRRAYDADLTKRAFDVDSGIKFYEKILEINQSPYIRHQYALFLQRKNLYDPAWKQIDQAYTESRKKIFSIANTHAIIMFEKNINNKTNNENELVLLKNTIDKSFSTLEYCITQDVRVNYHVLTYSRHAIRYYERFGIDEYTEQYIDSALNQLDIILTSGEYIFRGTLRELKNLQKELGEIKQIIK
;
A
#
# COMPACT_ATOMS: atom_id res chain seq x y z
N MET A 1 24.89 16.07 -3.76
CA MET A 1 25.80 16.08 -4.92
C MET A 1 26.04 14.63 -5.29
N ASN A 2 25.75 14.23 -6.53
CA ASN A 2 26.07 12.88 -7.01
C ASN A 2 27.59 12.71 -6.98
N ARG A 3 28.06 11.59 -6.46
CA ARG A 3 29.48 11.23 -6.47
C ARG A 3 29.72 10.25 -7.60
N SER A 4 30.85 10.41 -8.29
CA SER A 4 31.16 9.61 -9.47
C SER A 4 31.46 8.15 -9.09
N SER A 5 31.43 7.25 -10.08
CA SER A 5 31.90 5.87 -9.89
C SER A 5 33.37 5.82 -9.43
N ALA A 6 34.18 6.82 -9.80
CA ALA A 6 35.57 6.94 -9.35
C ALA A 6 35.63 7.30 -7.87
N ASP A 7 34.79 8.24 -7.41
CA ASP A 7 34.68 8.62 -5.99
C ASP A 7 34.28 7.44 -5.12
N ALA A 8 33.48 6.50 -5.67
CA ALA A 8 33.08 5.28 -5.00
C ALA A 8 34.24 4.30 -4.85
N ILE A 9 35.07 4.18 -5.89
CA ILE A 9 36.28 3.35 -5.87
C ILE A 9 37.29 3.92 -4.88
N ASP A 10 37.43 5.23 -4.79
CA ASP A 10 38.29 5.89 -3.82
C ASP A 10 37.78 5.68 -2.38
N LEU A 11 36.46 5.80 -2.17
CA LEU A 11 35.83 5.48 -0.88
C LEU A 11 36.01 4.02 -0.46
N ILE A 12 35.96 3.08 -1.41
CA ILE A 12 36.24 1.65 -1.17
C ILE A 12 37.71 1.43 -0.80
N ARG A 13 38.63 2.18 -1.38
CA ARG A 13 40.07 2.09 -1.10
C ARG A 13 40.43 2.69 0.26
N GLU A 14 39.76 3.77 0.66
CA GLU A 14 40.04 4.47 1.92
C GLU A 14 39.39 3.81 3.15
N ASN A 15 38.44 2.89 2.96
CA ASN A 15 37.62 2.37 4.05
C ASN A 15 37.43 0.85 3.93
N GLU A 16 38.30 0.08 4.60
CA GLU A 16 38.37 -1.38 4.48
C GLU A 16 37.08 -2.13 4.88
N ASN A 17 36.20 -1.49 5.66
CA ASN A 17 34.96 -2.08 6.17
C ASN A 17 33.69 -1.48 5.55
N ILE A 18 33.78 -0.82 4.39
CA ILE A 18 32.60 -0.25 3.75
C ILE A 18 31.67 -1.34 3.21
N SER A 19 30.38 -1.23 3.55
CA SER A 19 29.37 -2.17 3.07
C SER A 19 28.98 -1.87 1.61
N LEU A 20 28.54 -2.91 0.89
CA LEU A 20 27.94 -2.76 -0.44
C LEU A 20 26.74 -1.79 -0.43
N LEU A 21 26.00 -1.77 0.67
CA LEU A 21 24.89 -0.87 0.90
C LEU A 21 25.35 0.60 0.92
N GLU A 22 26.44 0.91 1.61
CA GLU A 22 27.02 2.26 1.68
C GLU A 22 27.54 2.70 0.32
N ILE A 23 28.20 1.81 -0.44
CA ILE A 23 28.62 2.09 -1.82
C ILE A 23 27.41 2.42 -2.71
N VAL A 24 26.33 1.65 -2.60
CA VAL A 24 25.10 1.89 -3.38
C VAL A 24 24.46 3.22 -3.00
N PHE A 25 24.34 3.54 -1.70
CA PHE A 25 23.78 4.82 -1.26
C PHE A 25 24.68 6.02 -1.61
N PHE A 26 25.99 5.80 -1.68
CA PHE A 26 26.97 6.80 -2.05
C PHE A 26 26.92 7.14 -3.54
N VAL A 27 26.78 6.13 -4.40
CA VAL A 27 26.80 6.26 -5.87
C VAL A 27 25.43 6.58 -6.44
N ALA A 28 24.36 6.01 -5.88
CA ALA A 28 23.03 6.06 -6.44
C ALA A 28 22.08 6.80 -5.49
N THR A 29 21.78 8.06 -5.81
CA THR A 29 20.67 8.76 -5.19
C THR A 29 19.34 8.19 -5.68
N ASN A 30 18.29 8.26 -4.86
CA ASN A 30 16.95 7.81 -5.23
C ASN A 30 16.46 8.44 -6.56
N ALA A 31 16.83 9.69 -6.82
CA ALA A 31 16.52 10.38 -8.08
C ALA A 31 17.15 9.70 -9.31
N VAL A 32 18.43 9.34 -9.23
CA VAL A 32 19.13 8.65 -10.34
C VAL A 32 18.53 7.27 -10.60
N ILE A 33 18.15 6.53 -9.56
CA ILE A 33 17.49 5.23 -9.71
C ILE A 33 16.14 5.38 -10.41
N GLN A 34 15.33 6.36 -9.98
CA GLN A 34 14.03 6.61 -10.61
C GLN A 34 14.17 7.02 -12.09
N ASP A 35 15.14 7.88 -12.42
CA ASP A 35 15.37 8.30 -13.81
C ASP A 35 15.80 7.13 -14.70
N ARG A 36 16.66 6.23 -14.20
CA ARG A 36 17.05 5.02 -14.93
C ARG A 36 15.86 4.10 -15.18
N ILE A 37 15.01 3.90 -14.17
CA ILE A 37 13.80 3.09 -14.32
C ILE A 37 12.84 3.72 -15.34
N LYS A 38 12.62 5.05 -15.27
CA LYS A 38 11.76 5.75 -16.23
C LYS A 38 12.26 5.60 -17.68
N ARG A 39 13.57 5.74 -17.90
CA ARG A 39 14.16 5.51 -19.24
C ARG A 39 13.90 4.09 -19.70
N TYR A 40 14.13 3.11 -18.83
CA TYR A 40 13.86 1.70 -19.16
C TYR A 40 12.39 1.45 -19.50
N ILE A 41 11.44 1.97 -18.72
CA ILE A 41 10.01 1.87 -19.02
C ILE A 41 9.69 2.51 -20.39
N ASN A 42 10.27 3.68 -20.68
CA ASN A 42 10.12 4.33 -21.99
C ASN A 42 10.71 3.52 -23.14
N ASP A 43 11.83 2.82 -22.91
CA ASP A 43 12.43 1.93 -23.90
C ASP A 43 11.50 0.75 -24.17
N LEU A 44 10.89 0.15 -23.13
CA LEU A 44 9.90 -0.92 -23.29
C LEU A 44 8.64 -0.46 -24.02
N LEU A 45 8.17 0.77 -23.74
CA LEU A 45 7.00 1.36 -24.41
C LEU A 45 7.19 1.52 -25.91
N ARG A 46 8.43 1.77 -26.36
CA ARG A 46 8.78 2.03 -27.76
C ARG A 46 9.37 0.80 -28.45
N PHE A 47 9.50 -0.31 -27.73
CA PHE A 47 10.08 -1.52 -28.27
C PHE A 47 9.06 -2.21 -29.16
N GLU A 48 9.36 -2.26 -30.45
CA GLU A 48 8.54 -2.93 -31.45
C GLU A 48 9.42 -3.91 -32.23
N GLU A 49 8.96 -5.15 -32.35
CA GLU A 49 9.59 -6.21 -33.13
C GLU A 49 8.49 -7.11 -33.69
N GLU A 50 8.50 -7.36 -35.00
CA GLU A 50 7.40 -8.03 -35.70
C GLU A 50 7.11 -9.45 -35.16
N SER A 51 8.15 -10.17 -34.74
CA SER A 51 8.04 -11.51 -34.14
C SER A 51 7.64 -11.50 -32.67
N LEU A 52 7.58 -10.35 -32.01
CA LEU A 52 7.27 -10.24 -30.60
C LEU A 52 5.77 -9.98 -30.40
N LYS A 53 5.04 -11.00 -29.95
CA LYS A 53 3.59 -10.90 -29.69
C LYS A 53 3.23 -10.33 -28.32
N ILE A 54 4.11 -10.51 -27.34
CA ILE A 54 3.88 -10.05 -25.97
C ILE A 54 4.42 -8.64 -25.82
N ASN A 55 3.58 -7.74 -25.31
CA ASN A 55 4.03 -6.41 -24.91
C ASN A 55 5.02 -6.51 -23.73
N LEU A 56 6.27 -6.07 -23.93
CA LEU A 56 7.31 -6.19 -22.89
C LEU A 56 7.03 -5.35 -21.66
N LEU A 57 6.36 -4.19 -21.80
CA LEU A 57 5.96 -3.40 -20.63
C LEU A 57 4.87 -4.13 -19.84
N GLU A 58 3.94 -4.81 -20.50
CA GLU A 58 2.91 -5.60 -19.83
C GLU A 58 3.52 -6.78 -19.08
N LEU A 59 4.42 -7.54 -19.72
CA LEU A 59 5.18 -8.62 -19.07
C LEU A 59 5.99 -8.10 -17.88
N PHE A 60 6.67 -6.98 -18.06
CA PHE A 60 7.40 -6.30 -16.99
C PHE A 60 6.48 -5.94 -15.83
N THR A 61 5.29 -5.39 -16.12
CA THR A 61 4.31 -4.97 -15.11
C THR A 61 3.73 -6.18 -14.38
N LEU A 62 3.43 -7.27 -15.08
CA LEU A 62 2.94 -8.54 -14.50
C LEU A 62 3.93 -9.10 -13.47
N VAL A 63 5.22 -9.21 -13.84
CA VAL A 63 6.24 -9.75 -12.93
C VAL A 63 6.51 -8.81 -11.75
N ASN A 64 6.44 -7.49 -11.96
CA ASN A 64 6.49 -6.51 -10.85
C ASN A 64 5.29 -6.67 -9.92
N TYR A 65 4.09 -6.91 -10.45
CA TYR A 65 2.87 -7.09 -9.67
C TYR A 65 2.93 -8.36 -8.80
N THR A 66 3.34 -9.51 -9.36
CA THR A 66 3.48 -10.74 -8.57
C THR A 66 4.58 -10.60 -7.52
N SER A 67 5.70 -9.96 -7.87
CA SER A 67 6.79 -9.63 -6.95
C SER A 67 6.32 -8.73 -5.79
N TYR A 68 5.49 -7.72 -6.08
CA TYR A 68 4.84 -6.87 -5.07
C TYR A 68 3.94 -7.68 -4.14
N CYS A 69 3.27 -8.70 -4.69
CA CYS A 69 2.46 -9.65 -3.94
C CYS A 69 3.29 -10.69 -3.15
N GLY A 70 4.63 -10.66 -3.30
CA GLY A 70 5.55 -11.51 -2.56
C GLY A 70 5.76 -12.91 -3.16
N ILE A 71 5.42 -13.12 -4.43
CA ILE A 71 5.58 -14.40 -5.11
C ILE A 71 6.29 -14.24 -6.47
N PRO A 72 7.03 -15.25 -6.95
CA PRO A 72 7.46 -15.32 -8.35
C PRO A 72 6.25 -15.47 -9.29
N CYS A 73 6.43 -15.04 -10.55
CA CYS A 73 5.46 -15.29 -11.61
C CYS A 73 5.79 -16.62 -12.27
N SER A 74 4.91 -17.62 -12.16
CA SER A 74 5.16 -18.94 -12.75
C SER A 74 4.83 -18.97 -14.26
N MET A 75 5.41 -19.93 -14.99
CA MET A 75 5.14 -20.09 -16.42
C MET A 75 3.64 -20.27 -16.73
N ASP A 76 2.92 -21.09 -15.95
CA ASP A 76 1.46 -21.23 -16.06
C ASP A 76 0.74 -19.91 -15.88
N MET A 77 1.11 -19.10 -14.88
CA MET A 77 0.48 -17.80 -14.68
C MET A 77 0.64 -16.92 -15.93
N MET A 78 1.83 -16.90 -16.53
CA MET A 78 2.08 -16.16 -17.78
C MET A 78 1.29 -16.76 -18.96
N TYR A 79 1.24 -18.09 -19.06
CA TYR A 79 0.53 -18.79 -20.13
C TYR A 79 -0.97 -18.47 -20.12
N PHE A 80 -1.62 -18.56 -18.96
CA PHE A 80 -3.03 -18.20 -18.83
C PHE A 80 -3.25 -16.70 -19.05
N TYR A 81 -2.37 -15.86 -18.49
CA TYR A 81 -2.47 -14.41 -18.63
C TYR A 81 -2.41 -13.96 -20.10
N PHE A 82 -1.44 -14.45 -20.87
CA PHE A 82 -1.20 -14.08 -22.28
C PHE A 82 -1.92 -15.00 -23.28
N SER A 83 -2.84 -15.84 -22.84
CA SER A 83 -3.46 -16.89 -23.67
C SER A 83 -4.13 -16.41 -24.96
N ASP A 84 -4.59 -15.15 -25.01
CA ASP A 84 -5.17 -14.55 -26.22
C ASP A 84 -4.13 -13.96 -27.20
N ASP A 85 -2.89 -13.74 -26.75
CA ASP A 85 -1.84 -13.05 -27.52
C ASP A 85 -0.82 -14.02 -28.13
N ILE A 86 -0.73 -15.23 -27.59
CA ILE A 86 0.31 -16.21 -27.93
C ILE A 86 -0.26 -17.40 -28.69
N ASP A 87 0.55 -17.99 -29.57
CA ASP A 87 0.19 -19.27 -30.19
C ASP A 87 0.69 -20.43 -29.34
N SER A 88 1.80 -20.24 -28.63
CA SER A 88 2.37 -21.26 -27.75
C SER A 88 3.26 -20.65 -26.67
N TYR A 89 3.68 -21.49 -25.71
CA TYR A 89 4.58 -21.08 -24.62
C TYR A 89 5.93 -20.53 -25.11
N THR A 90 6.35 -20.83 -26.36
CA THR A 90 7.60 -20.32 -26.91
C THR A 90 7.58 -18.80 -27.09
N ASP A 91 6.40 -18.21 -27.32
CA ASP A 91 6.24 -16.76 -27.45
C ASP A 91 6.57 -16.06 -26.10
N ILE A 92 6.24 -16.70 -24.97
CA ILE A 92 6.60 -16.24 -23.63
C ILE A 92 8.11 -16.35 -23.41
N LEU A 93 8.72 -17.49 -23.77
CA LEU A 93 10.16 -17.68 -23.64
C LEU A 93 10.95 -16.64 -24.46
N TYR A 94 10.47 -16.34 -25.67
CA TYR A 94 11.06 -15.32 -26.53
C TYR A 94 10.99 -13.93 -25.89
N ALA A 95 9.84 -13.54 -25.34
CA ALA A 95 9.70 -12.27 -24.62
C ALA A 95 10.60 -12.21 -23.37
N LEU A 96 10.73 -13.32 -22.62
CA LEU A 96 11.62 -13.42 -21.47
C LEU A 96 13.10 -13.32 -21.86
N GLU A 97 13.50 -13.85 -23.01
CA GLU A 97 14.86 -13.75 -23.52
C GLU A 97 15.25 -12.27 -23.74
N LYS A 98 14.36 -11.46 -24.31
CA LYS A 98 14.56 -10.01 -24.49
C LYS A 98 14.69 -9.27 -23.15
N MET A 99 14.17 -9.86 -22.07
CA MET A 99 14.10 -9.27 -20.73
C MET A 99 15.10 -9.89 -19.73
N ASN A 100 15.97 -10.82 -20.17
CA ASN A 100 16.83 -11.65 -19.30
C ASN A 100 17.81 -10.89 -18.39
N LYS A 101 18.10 -9.63 -18.72
CA LYS A 101 18.92 -8.74 -17.89
C LYS A 101 18.20 -8.30 -16.63
N ILE A 102 16.87 -8.23 -16.65
CA ILE A 102 16.06 -7.71 -15.55
C ILE A 102 15.13 -8.76 -14.97
N ILE A 103 14.51 -9.58 -15.81
CA ILE A 103 13.68 -10.71 -15.39
C ILE A 103 14.54 -11.96 -15.45
N VAL A 104 14.60 -12.68 -14.33
CA VAL A 104 15.44 -13.88 -14.18
C VAL A 104 14.64 -14.99 -13.55
N GLU A 105 15.11 -16.21 -13.74
CA GLU A 105 14.58 -17.36 -13.00
C GLU A 105 14.95 -17.25 -11.52
N SER A 106 13.99 -17.56 -10.65
CA SER A 106 14.17 -17.56 -9.21
C SER A 106 15.16 -18.63 -8.80
N SER A 107 16.19 -18.24 -8.07
CA SER A 107 17.16 -19.16 -7.47
C SER A 107 16.73 -19.67 -6.10
N GLU A 108 15.53 -19.32 -5.62
CA GLU A 108 15.04 -19.85 -4.34
C GLU A 108 14.90 -21.37 -4.47
N ASP A 109 15.79 -22.09 -3.78
CA ASP A 109 15.82 -23.54 -3.65
C ASP A 109 14.45 -24.05 -3.20
N SER A 110 13.59 -24.36 -4.16
CA SER A 110 12.35 -25.04 -3.87
C SER A 110 12.71 -26.47 -3.51
N VAL A 111 12.57 -26.81 -2.24
CA VAL A 111 12.43 -28.18 -1.71
C VAL A 111 11.44 -29.03 -2.55
N TYR A 112 10.61 -28.36 -3.36
CA TYR A 112 9.82 -28.91 -4.44
C TYR A 112 10.44 -28.54 -5.80
N LYS A 113 11.48 -29.26 -6.26
CA LYS A 113 11.90 -29.22 -7.66
C LYS A 113 10.68 -29.55 -8.52
N GLN A 114 10.02 -28.54 -9.07
CA GLN A 114 8.97 -28.70 -10.05
C GLN A 114 9.52 -28.33 -11.42
N ASP A 115 9.06 -29.05 -12.44
CA ASP A 115 9.46 -28.93 -13.85
C ASP A 115 8.96 -27.63 -14.51
N GLN A 116 8.95 -26.52 -13.78
CA GLN A 116 8.36 -25.25 -14.19
C GLN A 116 9.25 -24.05 -13.83
N ASN A 117 9.28 -23.06 -14.73
CA ASN A 117 10.04 -21.83 -14.53
C ASN A 117 9.27 -20.82 -13.68
N TYR A 118 10.01 -20.17 -12.78
CA TYR A 118 9.51 -19.14 -11.86
C TYR A 118 10.29 -17.85 -12.06
N MET A 119 9.63 -16.80 -12.56
CA MET A 119 10.30 -15.56 -12.94
C MET A 119 10.17 -14.47 -11.87
N VAL A 120 11.27 -13.80 -11.59
CA VAL A 120 11.38 -12.69 -10.64
C VAL A 120 12.16 -11.52 -11.24
N MET A 121 11.95 -10.33 -10.68
CA MET A 121 12.85 -9.21 -10.93
C MET A 121 14.20 -9.48 -10.28
N ARG A 122 15.30 -9.28 -11.03
CA ARG A 122 16.68 -9.46 -10.56
C ARG A 122 16.99 -8.61 -9.33
N SER A 123 16.34 -7.46 -9.18
CA SER A 123 16.47 -6.58 -8.01
C SER A 123 15.11 -6.27 -7.40
N LYS A 124 14.95 -6.61 -6.11
CA LYS A 124 13.75 -6.29 -5.33
C LYS A 124 13.55 -4.78 -5.18
N LEU A 125 14.64 -4.05 -4.91
CA LEU A 125 14.58 -2.58 -4.84
C LEU A 125 14.13 -1.98 -6.17
N PHE A 126 14.64 -2.52 -7.29
CA PHE A 126 14.21 -2.10 -8.62
C PHE A 126 12.72 -2.40 -8.84
N SER A 127 12.24 -3.58 -8.46
CA SER A 127 10.82 -3.98 -8.54
C SER A 127 9.91 -3.01 -7.78
N GLU A 128 10.21 -2.78 -6.51
CA GLU A 128 9.44 -1.89 -5.63
C GLU A 128 9.36 -0.46 -6.15
N LYS A 129 10.46 0.06 -6.71
CA LYS A 129 10.49 1.40 -7.32
C LYS A 129 9.79 1.43 -8.67
N SER A 130 9.90 0.38 -9.47
CA SER A 130 9.31 0.31 -10.81
C SER A 130 7.79 0.38 -10.78
N LEU A 131 7.14 -0.34 -9.87
CA LEU A 131 5.67 -0.29 -9.76
C LEU A 131 5.14 1.13 -9.46
N SER A 132 5.93 1.97 -8.79
CA SER A 132 5.58 3.38 -8.54
C SER A 132 5.72 4.30 -9.77
N LEU A 133 6.46 3.86 -10.79
CA LEU A 133 6.81 4.62 -11.99
C LEU A 133 6.07 4.16 -13.25
N ILE A 134 5.55 2.94 -13.26
CA ILE A 134 4.68 2.43 -14.33
C ILE A 134 3.39 3.27 -14.38
N GLU A 135 2.94 3.54 -15.60
CA GLU A 135 1.72 4.32 -15.84
C GLU A 135 0.47 3.62 -15.29
N ASN A 136 -0.45 4.42 -14.75
CA ASN A 136 -1.65 3.92 -14.07
C ASN A 136 -2.51 3.01 -14.97
N HIS A 137 -2.64 3.35 -16.26
CA HIS A 137 -3.42 2.58 -17.22
C HIS A 137 -2.85 1.17 -17.44
N MET A 138 -1.52 1.03 -17.46
CA MET A 138 -0.85 -0.26 -17.61
C MET A 138 -1.05 -1.13 -16.37
N ILE A 139 -0.98 -0.54 -15.17
CA ILE A 139 -1.31 -1.25 -13.92
C ILE A 139 -2.76 -1.73 -13.95
N ALA A 140 -3.70 -0.87 -14.36
CA ALA A 140 -5.13 -1.21 -14.46
C ALA A 140 -5.38 -2.37 -15.43
N GLN A 141 -4.71 -2.36 -16.59
CA GLN A 141 -4.76 -3.44 -17.57
C GLN A 141 -4.28 -4.76 -16.96
N VAL A 142 -3.10 -4.76 -16.33
CA VAL A 142 -2.55 -5.97 -15.70
C VAL A 142 -3.46 -6.51 -14.61
N LEU A 143 -3.98 -5.66 -13.73
CA LEU A 143 -4.86 -6.10 -12.64
C LEU A 143 -6.14 -6.75 -13.17
N ASN A 144 -6.81 -6.13 -14.15
CA ASN A 144 -8.02 -6.70 -14.74
C ASN A 144 -7.73 -8.00 -15.48
N ARG A 145 -6.71 -8.01 -16.35
CA ARG A 145 -6.38 -9.20 -17.13
C ARG A 145 -5.95 -10.36 -16.23
N PHE A 146 -5.20 -10.07 -15.18
CA PHE A 146 -4.81 -11.09 -14.19
C PHE A 146 -6.03 -11.68 -13.49
N LEU A 147 -6.96 -10.85 -13.01
CA LEU A 147 -8.19 -11.29 -12.36
C LEU A 147 -9.05 -12.16 -13.31
N ASP A 148 -9.07 -11.83 -14.59
CA ASP A 148 -9.94 -12.44 -15.58
C ASP A 148 -9.39 -13.78 -16.10
N ARG A 149 -8.07 -13.90 -16.16
CA ARG A 149 -7.41 -15.01 -16.84
C ARG A 149 -6.67 -15.96 -15.90
N VAL A 150 -6.20 -15.48 -14.74
CA VAL A 150 -5.37 -16.29 -13.83
C VAL A 150 -6.22 -16.81 -12.67
N SER A 151 -6.55 -18.10 -12.71
CA SER A 151 -7.28 -18.78 -11.63
C SER A 151 -6.50 -18.79 -10.32
N THR A 152 -7.17 -18.64 -9.18
CA THR A 152 -6.54 -18.71 -7.86
C THR A 152 -5.86 -20.06 -7.57
N GLN A 153 -6.24 -21.12 -8.29
CA GLN A 153 -5.68 -22.46 -8.15
C GLN A 153 -4.30 -22.62 -8.79
N ILE A 154 -3.98 -21.81 -9.80
CA ILE A 154 -2.68 -21.87 -10.52
C ILE A 154 -1.65 -20.88 -9.97
N ILE A 155 -2.08 -19.98 -9.08
CA ILE A 155 -1.19 -18.98 -8.48
C ILE A 155 -0.24 -19.68 -7.49
N TYR A 156 1.05 -19.61 -7.80
CA TYR A 156 2.09 -20.09 -6.89
C TYR A 156 2.00 -19.40 -5.53
N ARG A 157 1.96 -20.18 -4.45
CA ARG A 157 1.85 -19.67 -3.07
C ARG A 157 0.73 -18.63 -2.92
N TYR A 158 -0.48 -19.00 -3.34
CA TYR A 158 -1.68 -18.16 -3.21
C TYR A 158 -1.90 -17.65 -1.77
N ASP A 159 -1.46 -18.40 -0.75
CA ASP A 159 -1.47 -18.01 0.66
C ASP A 159 -0.67 -16.74 0.97
N ILE A 160 0.42 -16.50 0.23
CA ILE A 160 1.22 -15.28 0.28
C ILE A 160 0.60 -14.22 -0.62
N PHE A 161 0.33 -14.55 -1.88
CA PHE A 161 -0.19 -13.63 -2.89
C PHE A 161 -1.41 -12.84 -2.41
N LYS A 162 -2.41 -13.54 -1.83
CA LYS A 162 -3.69 -12.95 -1.41
C LYS A 162 -3.56 -11.84 -0.36
N ARG A 163 -2.40 -11.70 0.30
CA ARG A 163 -2.16 -10.68 1.32
C ARG A 163 -2.00 -9.27 0.73
N ARG A 164 -1.58 -9.17 -0.54
CA ARG A 164 -1.30 -7.91 -1.25
C ARG A 164 -1.93 -7.81 -2.64
N ALA A 165 -2.49 -8.89 -3.16
CA ALA A 165 -3.09 -8.97 -4.50
C ALA A 165 -4.03 -7.81 -4.84
N TYR A 166 -4.82 -7.35 -3.87
CA TYR A 166 -5.89 -6.37 -4.06
C TYR A 166 -5.70 -5.13 -3.18
N ASP A 167 -4.44 -4.78 -2.90
CA ASP A 167 -4.07 -3.64 -2.06
C ASP A 167 -4.64 -2.33 -2.62
N ALA A 168 -5.31 -1.58 -1.75
CA ALA A 168 -5.94 -0.31 -2.07
C ALA A 168 -4.94 0.76 -2.56
N ASP A 169 -3.65 0.65 -2.25
CA ASP A 169 -2.63 1.64 -2.66
C ASP A 169 -2.31 1.48 -4.13
N LEU A 170 -2.34 0.23 -4.61
CA LEU A 170 -2.17 -0.09 -6.01
C LEU A 170 -3.44 0.26 -6.80
N THR A 171 -4.62 -0.16 -6.32
CA THR A 171 -5.89 0.07 -7.03
C THR A 171 -6.28 1.56 -7.07
N LYS A 172 -5.98 2.34 -6.02
CA LYS A 172 -6.21 3.80 -6.01
C LYS A 172 -5.53 4.50 -7.18
N ARG A 173 -4.31 4.05 -7.51
CA ARG A 173 -3.52 4.59 -8.63
C ARG A 173 -4.02 4.08 -9.96
N ALA A 174 -4.28 2.77 -10.04
CA ALA A 174 -4.69 2.12 -11.28
C ALA A 174 -6.04 2.63 -11.78
N PHE A 175 -7.02 2.82 -10.90
CA PHE A 175 -8.41 3.02 -11.29
C PHE A 175 -8.97 4.39 -10.90
N ASP A 176 -9.84 4.93 -11.75
CA ASP A 176 -10.86 5.90 -11.33
C ASP A 176 -11.89 5.22 -10.39
N VAL A 177 -12.85 6.01 -9.90
CA VAL A 177 -13.85 5.53 -8.93
C VAL A 177 -14.69 4.38 -9.50
N ASP A 178 -15.25 4.56 -10.69
CA ASP A 178 -16.21 3.61 -11.28
C ASP A 178 -15.52 2.31 -11.68
N SER A 179 -14.34 2.42 -12.30
CA SER A 179 -13.52 1.27 -12.68
C SER A 179 -13.05 0.49 -11.45
N GLY A 180 -12.68 1.18 -10.37
CA GLY A 180 -12.23 0.53 -9.13
C GLY A 180 -13.37 -0.15 -8.37
N ILE A 181 -14.57 0.45 -8.37
CA ILE A 181 -15.80 -0.17 -7.84
C ILE A 181 -16.05 -1.51 -8.55
N LYS A 182 -16.11 -1.48 -9.90
CA LYS A 182 -16.32 -2.69 -10.71
C LYS A 182 -15.25 -3.76 -10.45
N PHE A 183 -14.00 -3.35 -10.32
CA PHE A 183 -12.89 -4.25 -10.01
C PHE A 183 -13.10 -4.98 -8.68
N TYR A 184 -13.40 -4.26 -7.59
CA TYR A 184 -13.63 -4.88 -6.28
C TYR A 184 -14.92 -5.70 -6.23
N GLU A 185 -15.98 -5.27 -6.90
CA GLU A 185 -17.23 -6.03 -7.01
C GLU A 185 -17.00 -7.39 -7.69
N LYS A 186 -16.27 -7.40 -8.80
CA LYS A 186 -15.86 -8.63 -9.49
C LYS A 186 -15.05 -9.58 -8.58
N ILE A 187 -14.14 -9.04 -7.77
CA ILE A 187 -13.38 -9.88 -6.82
C ILE A 187 -14.32 -10.46 -5.74
N LEU A 188 -15.28 -9.69 -5.25
CA LEU A 188 -16.21 -10.13 -4.21
C LEU A 188 -17.17 -11.22 -4.69
N GLU A 189 -17.44 -11.33 -6.00
CA GLU A 189 -18.16 -12.47 -6.58
C GLU A 189 -17.39 -13.79 -6.41
N ILE A 190 -16.06 -13.73 -6.44
CA ILE A 190 -15.17 -14.88 -6.34
C ILE A 190 -14.74 -15.14 -4.89
N ASN A 191 -14.47 -14.09 -4.13
CA ASN A 191 -13.89 -14.14 -2.79
C ASN A 191 -14.53 -13.11 -1.86
N GLN A 192 -15.42 -13.58 -0.99
CA GLN A 192 -16.14 -12.76 0.00
C GLN A 192 -15.35 -12.56 1.31
N SER A 193 -14.02 -12.67 1.28
CA SER A 193 -13.22 -12.48 2.49
C SER A 193 -13.37 -11.06 3.05
N PRO A 194 -13.45 -10.89 4.39
CA PRO A 194 -13.48 -9.57 5.02
C PRO A 194 -12.29 -8.68 4.63
N TYR A 195 -11.14 -9.28 4.28
CA TYR A 195 -9.97 -8.55 3.82
C TYR A 195 -10.18 -7.89 2.45
N ILE A 196 -10.96 -8.49 1.55
CA ILE A 196 -11.29 -7.87 0.25
C ILE A 196 -12.17 -6.65 0.49
N ARG A 197 -13.22 -6.79 1.32
CA ARG A 197 -14.07 -5.66 1.70
C ARG A 197 -13.29 -4.56 2.41
N HIS A 198 -12.32 -4.93 3.24
CA HIS A 198 -11.43 -3.99 3.90
C HIS A 198 -10.62 -3.17 2.88
N GLN A 199 -9.98 -3.83 1.89
CA GLN A 199 -9.27 -3.12 0.83
C GLN A 199 -10.21 -2.27 -0.03
N TYR A 200 -11.41 -2.76 -0.33
CA TYR A 200 -12.41 -1.99 -1.06
C TYR A 200 -12.83 -0.72 -0.31
N ALA A 201 -13.06 -0.82 1.01
CA ALA A 201 -13.36 0.34 1.83
C ALA A 201 -12.19 1.35 1.87
N LEU A 202 -10.95 0.88 1.95
CA LEU A 202 -9.76 1.73 1.88
C LEU A 202 -9.65 2.45 0.54
N PHE A 203 -9.93 1.76 -0.57
CA PHE A 203 -9.97 2.38 -1.91
C PHE A 203 -10.98 3.53 -1.95
N LEU A 204 -12.21 3.29 -1.49
CA LEU A 204 -13.28 4.30 -1.45
C LEU A 204 -12.94 5.47 -0.52
N GLN A 205 -12.42 5.18 0.68
CA GLN A 205 -11.95 6.18 1.64
C GLN A 205 -10.87 7.08 1.02
N ARG A 206 -9.91 6.49 0.30
CA ARG A 206 -8.83 7.23 -0.38
C ARG A 206 -9.30 8.07 -1.57
N LYS A 207 -10.51 7.84 -2.06
CA LYS A 207 -11.24 8.66 -3.04
C LYS A 207 -12.19 9.65 -2.35
N ASN A 208 -12.16 9.76 -1.02
CA ASN A 208 -13.03 10.60 -0.19
C ASN A 208 -14.53 10.23 -0.28
N LEU A 209 -14.84 8.97 -0.60
CA LEU A 209 -16.21 8.47 -0.70
C LEU A 209 -16.59 7.72 0.58
N TYR A 210 -16.86 8.47 1.65
CA TYR A 210 -17.03 7.91 2.99
C TYR A 210 -18.32 7.10 3.17
N ASP A 211 -19.42 7.47 2.50
CA ASP A 211 -20.68 6.71 2.59
C ASP A 211 -20.58 5.28 2.02
N PRO A 212 -20.11 5.08 0.76
CA PRO A 212 -19.91 3.73 0.27
C PRO A 212 -18.76 3.01 0.99
N ALA A 213 -17.71 3.73 1.42
CA ALA A 213 -16.64 3.15 2.23
C ALA A 213 -17.17 2.57 3.56
N TRP A 214 -18.08 3.31 4.21
CA TRP A 214 -18.74 2.88 5.44
C TRP A 214 -19.50 1.57 5.24
N LYS A 215 -20.27 1.45 4.16
CA LYS A 215 -21.02 0.22 3.85
C LYS A 215 -20.09 -1.00 3.76
N GLN A 216 -18.94 -0.86 3.08
CA GLN A 216 -18.00 -1.96 2.90
C GLN A 216 -17.26 -2.31 4.21
N ILE A 217 -16.81 -1.31 4.97
CA ILE A 217 -16.04 -1.58 6.19
C ILE A 217 -16.91 -2.10 7.33
N ASP A 218 -18.16 -1.63 7.45
CA ASP A 218 -19.09 -2.09 8.47
C ASP A 218 -19.47 -3.57 8.25
N GLN A 219 -19.65 -3.95 6.99
CA GLN A 219 -19.82 -5.35 6.61
C GLN A 219 -18.56 -6.18 6.93
N ALA A 220 -17.36 -5.70 6.57
CA ALA A 220 -16.11 -6.40 6.89
C ALA A 220 -15.90 -6.56 8.42
N TYR A 221 -16.23 -5.54 9.19
CA TYR A 221 -16.12 -5.55 10.65
C TYR A 221 -17.08 -6.56 11.29
N THR A 222 -18.28 -6.68 10.73
CA THR A 222 -19.29 -7.67 11.15
C THR A 222 -18.88 -9.09 10.79
N GLU A 223 -18.48 -9.33 9.54
CA GLU A 223 -18.05 -10.65 9.05
C GLU A 223 -16.79 -11.17 9.79
N SER A 224 -15.90 -10.25 10.20
CA SER A 224 -14.72 -10.57 11.00
C SER A 224 -15.01 -10.78 12.50
N ARG A 225 -16.28 -10.72 12.91
CA ARG A 225 -16.71 -10.81 14.32
C ARG A 225 -15.99 -9.84 15.24
N LYS A 226 -15.58 -8.67 14.73
CA LYS A 226 -14.84 -7.63 15.45
C LYS A 226 -13.47 -8.09 16.00
N LYS A 227 -12.89 -9.17 15.46
CA LYS A 227 -11.63 -9.75 15.95
C LYS A 227 -10.38 -9.28 15.21
N ILE A 228 -10.55 -8.61 14.06
CA ILE A 228 -9.43 -8.19 13.21
C ILE A 228 -9.14 -6.71 13.48
N PHE A 229 -8.05 -6.42 14.20
CA PHE A 229 -7.69 -5.05 14.63
C PHE A 229 -7.46 -4.09 13.46
N SER A 230 -6.88 -4.55 12.34
CA SER A 230 -6.69 -3.70 11.16
C SER A 230 -8.02 -3.23 10.55
N ILE A 231 -9.04 -4.08 10.57
CA ILE A 231 -10.39 -3.76 10.11
C ILE A 231 -11.07 -2.85 11.14
N ALA A 232 -10.96 -3.15 12.43
CA ALA A 232 -11.51 -2.32 13.51
C ALA A 232 -10.98 -0.88 13.46
N ASN A 233 -9.66 -0.73 13.26
CA ASN A 233 -9.03 0.56 13.13
C ASN A 233 -9.55 1.34 11.92
N THR A 234 -9.63 0.67 10.75
CA THR A 234 -10.16 1.30 9.53
C THR A 234 -11.63 1.66 9.66
N HIS A 235 -12.41 0.83 10.36
CA HIS A 235 -13.81 1.08 10.68
C HIS A 235 -13.97 2.35 11.52
N ALA A 236 -13.17 2.51 12.57
CA ALA A 236 -13.16 3.72 13.40
C ALA A 236 -12.81 4.96 12.59
N ILE A 237 -11.74 4.92 11.79
CA ILE A 237 -11.33 6.07 10.96
C ILE A 237 -12.44 6.48 10.00
N ILE A 238 -13.05 5.53 9.28
CA ILE A 238 -14.14 5.84 8.34
C ILE A 238 -15.38 6.34 9.09
N MET A 239 -15.67 5.80 10.27
CA MET A 239 -16.75 6.29 11.15
C MET A 239 -16.54 7.75 11.51
N PHE A 240 -15.33 8.13 11.94
CA PHE A 240 -15.01 9.51 12.25
C PHE A 240 -15.19 10.42 11.03
N GLU A 241 -14.54 10.07 9.92
CA GLU A 241 -14.52 10.90 8.70
C GLU A 241 -15.92 11.12 8.12
N LYS A 242 -16.76 10.08 8.12
CA LYS A 242 -18.14 10.16 7.67
C LYS A 242 -18.97 11.13 8.52
N ASN A 243 -18.70 11.22 9.82
CA ASN A 243 -19.56 11.92 10.77
C ASN A 243 -19.10 13.33 11.11
N ILE A 244 -17.79 13.60 11.14
CA ILE A 244 -17.25 14.88 11.63
C ILE A 244 -17.76 16.11 10.87
N ASN A 245 -18.05 15.95 9.57
CA ASN A 245 -18.53 17.05 8.72
C ASN A 245 -20.06 17.15 8.65
N ASN A 246 -20.80 16.27 9.32
CA ASN A 246 -22.26 16.31 9.31
C ASN A 246 -22.77 17.57 10.01
N LYS A 247 -23.78 18.20 9.41
CA LYS A 247 -24.47 19.37 9.96
C LYS A 247 -25.83 18.92 10.44
N THR A 248 -26.11 19.13 11.72
CA THR A 248 -27.44 18.95 12.29
C THR A 248 -27.80 20.19 13.09
N ASN A 249 -29.08 20.58 13.01
CA ASN A 249 -29.65 21.70 13.74
C ASN A 249 -30.49 21.22 14.95
N ASN A 250 -30.54 19.92 15.18
CA ASN A 250 -31.33 19.29 16.24
C ASN A 250 -30.38 18.83 17.36
N GLU A 251 -30.61 19.28 18.59
CA GLU A 251 -29.77 18.97 19.75
C GLU A 251 -29.67 17.46 20.00
N ASN A 252 -30.77 16.71 19.83
CA ASN A 252 -30.78 15.25 20.02
C ASN A 252 -29.91 14.55 18.97
N GLU A 253 -29.94 15.02 17.73
CA GLU A 253 -29.08 14.49 16.66
C GLU A 253 -27.61 14.86 16.87
N LEU A 254 -27.33 16.05 17.42
CA LEU A 254 -25.97 16.47 17.76
C LEU A 254 -25.37 15.57 18.84
N VAL A 255 -26.15 15.22 19.88
CA VAL A 255 -25.74 14.28 20.92
C VAL A 255 -25.48 12.89 20.32
N LEU A 256 -26.34 12.39 19.44
CA LEU A 256 -26.13 11.11 18.76
C LEU A 256 -24.88 11.11 17.87
N LEU A 257 -24.61 12.23 17.20
CA LEU A 257 -23.43 12.43 16.36
C LEU A 257 -22.15 12.36 17.20
N LYS A 258 -22.09 13.13 18.29
CA LYS A 258 -20.94 13.13 19.22
C LYS A 258 -20.71 11.75 19.83
N ASN A 259 -21.77 11.06 20.28
CA ASN A 259 -21.67 9.69 20.78
C ASN A 259 -21.15 8.69 19.72
N THR A 260 -21.46 8.91 18.44
CA THR A 260 -20.94 8.08 17.35
C THR A 260 -19.45 8.35 17.14
N ILE A 261 -19.03 9.61 17.18
CA ILE A 261 -17.62 9.99 17.11
C ILE A 261 -16.83 9.45 18.31
N ASP A 262 -17.41 9.48 19.51
CA ASP A 262 -16.80 8.95 20.73
C ASP A 262 -16.50 7.44 20.64
N LYS A 263 -17.43 6.67 20.06
CA LYS A 263 -17.19 5.24 19.76
C LYS A 263 -16.01 5.02 18.83
N SER A 264 -15.79 5.93 17.88
CA SER A 264 -14.60 5.90 17.03
C SER A 264 -13.33 6.11 17.87
N PHE A 265 -13.28 7.16 18.70
CA PHE A 265 -12.13 7.41 19.58
C PHE A 265 -11.82 6.22 20.50
N SER A 266 -12.84 5.66 21.16
CA SER A 266 -12.71 4.47 22.01
C SER A 266 -12.11 3.28 21.26
N THR A 267 -12.51 3.07 19.99
CA THR A 267 -11.97 1.99 19.15
C THR A 267 -10.52 2.26 18.73
N LEU A 268 -10.17 3.52 18.44
CA LEU A 268 -8.79 3.92 18.12
C LEU A 268 -7.86 3.70 19.32
N GLU A 269 -8.26 4.10 20.54
CA GLU A 269 -7.49 3.86 21.76
C GLU A 269 -7.25 2.38 21.99
N TYR A 270 -8.29 1.57 21.82
CA TYR A 270 -8.15 0.12 21.90
C TYR A 270 -7.13 -0.40 20.88
N CYS A 271 -7.17 0.07 19.62
CA CYS A 271 -6.23 -0.34 18.58
C CYS A 271 -4.77 0.05 18.89
N ILE A 272 -4.53 1.21 19.53
CA ILE A 272 -3.19 1.66 19.95
C ILE A 272 -2.55 0.66 20.91
N THR A 273 -3.33 0.05 21.80
CA THR A 273 -2.82 -0.92 22.78
C THR A 273 -2.56 -2.32 22.21
N GLN A 274 -3.14 -2.65 21.05
CA GLN A 274 -3.15 -4.03 20.52
C GLN A 274 -2.31 -4.21 19.25
N ASP A 275 -2.08 -3.15 18.46
CA ASP A 275 -1.46 -3.24 17.13
C ASP A 275 -0.04 -2.66 17.15
N VAL A 276 0.90 -3.37 16.50
CA VAL A 276 2.32 -3.02 16.43
C VAL A 276 2.60 -1.68 15.73
N ARG A 277 1.66 -1.14 14.95
CA ARG A 277 1.80 0.12 14.20
C ARG A 277 1.39 1.33 15.03
N VAL A 278 1.87 1.39 16.28
CA VAL A 278 1.49 2.42 17.27
C VAL A 278 1.65 3.84 16.72
N ASN A 279 2.75 4.12 16.01
CA ASN A 279 3.00 5.42 15.37
C ASN A 279 1.88 5.88 14.43
N TYR A 280 1.31 4.97 13.64
CA TYR A 280 0.22 5.30 12.71
C TYR A 280 -1.07 5.61 13.46
N HIS A 281 -1.36 4.83 14.50
CA HIS A 281 -2.59 4.98 15.27
C HIS A 281 -2.59 6.29 16.07
N VAL A 282 -1.48 6.61 16.75
CA VAL A 282 -1.36 7.85 17.52
C VAL A 282 -1.40 9.09 16.62
N LEU A 283 -0.77 9.02 15.45
CA LEU A 283 -0.85 10.09 14.45
C LEU A 283 -2.29 10.32 13.99
N THR A 284 -3.03 9.24 13.72
CA THR A 284 -4.44 9.32 13.30
C THR A 284 -5.33 9.85 14.42
N TYR A 285 -5.16 9.33 15.64
CA TYR A 285 -5.89 9.77 16.83
C TYR A 285 -5.69 11.27 17.08
N SER A 286 -4.43 11.73 17.07
CA SER A 286 -4.07 13.13 17.30
C SER A 286 -4.69 14.07 16.26
N ARG A 287 -4.67 13.69 14.98
CA ARG A 287 -5.34 14.45 13.91
C ARG A 287 -6.86 14.51 14.10
N HIS A 288 -7.48 13.42 14.56
CA HIS A 288 -8.92 13.40 14.84
C HIS A 288 -9.27 14.26 16.05
N ALA A 289 -8.45 14.27 17.11
CA ALA A 289 -8.65 15.12 18.28
C ALA A 289 -8.63 16.62 17.90
N ILE A 290 -7.65 17.05 17.08
CA ILE A 290 -7.60 18.43 16.57
C ILE A 290 -8.86 18.75 15.76
N ARG A 291 -9.24 17.90 14.80
CA ARG A 291 -10.43 18.13 13.96
C ARG A 291 -11.73 18.13 14.75
N TYR A 292 -11.80 17.37 15.84
CA TYR A 292 -12.94 17.41 16.76
C TYR A 292 -13.04 18.79 17.41
N TYR A 293 -11.94 19.29 17.97
CA TYR A 293 -11.86 20.62 18.57
C TYR A 293 -12.20 21.72 17.56
N GLU A 294 -11.65 21.68 16.35
CA GLU A 294 -11.95 22.65 15.29
C GLU A 294 -13.44 22.69 14.93
N ARG A 295 -14.13 21.55 15.05
CA ARG A 295 -15.54 21.42 14.67
C ARG A 295 -16.50 21.82 15.79
N PHE A 296 -16.24 21.37 17.01
CA PHE A 296 -17.18 21.47 18.14
C PHE A 296 -16.71 22.44 19.24
N GLY A 297 -15.46 22.89 19.20
CA GLY A 297 -14.88 23.74 20.23
C GLY A 297 -14.64 22.98 21.54
N ILE A 298 -14.83 23.67 22.66
CA ILE A 298 -14.69 23.10 24.00
C ILE A 298 -16.03 22.51 24.42
N ASP A 299 -16.06 21.21 24.69
CA ASP A 299 -17.20 20.49 25.25
C ASP A 299 -16.76 19.38 26.20
N GLU A 300 -17.70 18.53 26.63
CA GLU A 300 -17.47 17.44 27.58
C GLU A 300 -16.46 16.36 27.10
N TYR A 301 -16.19 16.27 25.80
CA TYR A 301 -15.30 15.26 25.22
C TYR A 301 -13.93 15.83 24.83
N THR A 302 -13.89 17.11 24.43
CA THR A 302 -12.68 17.77 23.88
C THR A 302 -11.45 17.61 24.77
N GLU A 303 -11.57 17.86 26.08
CA GLU A 303 -10.44 17.75 27.01
C GLU A 303 -9.89 16.32 27.08
N GLN A 304 -10.78 15.33 27.15
CA GLN A 304 -10.40 13.91 27.19
C GLN A 304 -9.61 13.50 25.94
N TYR A 305 -10.08 13.88 24.75
CA TYR A 305 -9.40 13.51 23.50
C TYR A 305 -8.02 14.17 23.38
N ILE A 306 -7.89 15.43 23.77
CA ILE A 306 -6.61 16.14 23.72
C ILE A 306 -5.62 15.56 24.72
N ASP A 307 -6.08 15.25 25.93
CA ASP A 307 -5.23 14.67 26.97
C ASP A 307 -4.77 13.26 26.62
N SER A 308 -5.66 12.43 26.08
CA SER A 308 -5.33 11.10 25.58
C SER A 308 -4.31 11.18 24.43
N ALA A 309 -4.51 12.09 23.46
CA ALA A 309 -3.58 12.29 22.35
C ALA A 309 -2.18 12.73 22.81
N LEU A 310 -2.11 13.71 23.72
CA LEU A 310 -0.84 14.20 24.27
C LEU A 310 -0.09 13.14 25.06
N ASN A 311 -0.80 12.36 25.88
CA ASN A 311 -0.21 11.25 26.64
C ASN A 311 0.39 10.19 25.70
N GLN A 312 -0.36 9.78 24.68
CA GLN A 312 0.11 8.81 23.70
C GLN A 312 1.31 9.32 22.87
N LEU A 313 1.30 10.60 22.50
CA LEU A 313 2.43 11.24 21.82
C LEU A 313 3.68 11.27 22.70
N ASP A 314 3.54 11.57 23.99
CA ASP A 314 4.66 11.59 24.93
C ASP A 314 5.27 10.20 25.09
N ILE A 315 4.44 9.16 25.26
CA ILE A 315 4.89 7.76 25.33
C ILE A 315 5.72 7.37 24.10
N ILE A 316 5.24 7.69 22.90
CA ILE A 316 5.95 7.35 21.65
C ILE A 316 7.24 8.15 21.49
N LEU A 317 7.21 9.45 21.76
CA LEU A 317 8.37 10.32 21.54
C LEU A 317 9.48 10.09 22.56
N THR A 318 9.16 9.51 23.72
CA THR A 318 10.12 9.16 24.78
C THR A 318 10.54 7.69 24.79
N SER A 319 9.88 6.82 24.02
CA SER A 319 10.14 5.36 24.02
C SER A 319 11.56 4.97 23.60
N GLY A 320 12.27 5.84 22.89
CA GLY A 320 13.58 5.55 22.29
C GLY A 320 13.51 4.65 21.05
N GLU A 321 12.31 4.23 20.62
CA GLU A 321 12.13 3.45 19.40
C GLU A 321 12.46 4.28 18.15
N TYR A 322 12.96 3.61 17.11
CA TYR A 322 13.25 4.29 15.85
C TYR A 322 11.94 4.71 15.16
N ILE A 323 11.81 6.02 14.92
CA ILE A 323 10.73 6.61 14.15
C ILE A 323 11.31 7.22 12.87
N PHE A 324 10.71 6.88 11.73
CA PHE A 324 11.10 7.47 10.45
C PHE A 324 11.02 9.01 10.53
N ARG A 325 12.07 9.70 10.04
CA ARG A 325 12.25 11.15 10.22
C ARG A 325 11.04 12.00 9.80
N GLY A 326 10.35 11.62 8.72
CA GLY A 326 9.14 12.31 8.27
C GLY A 326 8.01 12.19 9.28
N THR A 327 7.74 10.98 9.76
CA THR A 327 6.74 10.70 10.79
C THR A 327 7.09 11.38 12.11
N LEU A 328 8.36 11.35 12.53
CA LEU A 328 8.81 12.02 13.75
C LEU A 328 8.53 13.52 13.72
N ARG A 329 8.81 14.19 12.59
CA ARG A 329 8.52 15.61 12.41
C ARG A 329 7.03 15.88 12.56
N GLU A 330 6.20 15.01 11.99
CA GLU A 330 4.76 15.17 12.04
C GLU A 330 4.21 14.97 13.46
N LEU A 331 4.64 13.93 14.18
CA LEU A 331 4.25 13.69 15.57
C LEU A 331 4.60 14.89 16.47
N LYS A 332 5.80 15.48 16.29
CA LYS A 332 6.20 16.67 17.04
C LYS A 332 5.35 17.90 16.73
N ASN A 333 4.95 18.07 15.48
CA ASN A 333 4.04 19.16 15.10
C ASN A 333 2.67 18.98 15.76
N LEU A 334 2.11 17.76 15.72
CA LEU A 334 0.84 17.43 16.37
C LEU A 334 0.90 17.64 17.89
N GLN A 335 2.00 17.24 18.53
CA GLN A 335 2.21 17.48 19.97
C GLN A 335 2.21 18.96 20.32
N LYS A 336 2.86 19.79 19.49
CA LYS A 336 2.88 21.24 19.68
C LYS A 336 1.47 21.84 19.54
N GLU A 337 0.77 21.50 18.47
CA GLU A 337 -0.57 22.01 18.16
C GLU A 337 -1.59 21.62 19.24
N LEU A 338 -1.61 20.35 19.66
CA LEU A 338 -2.44 19.90 20.78
C LEU A 338 -2.07 20.59 22.10
N GLY A 339 -0.79 20.88 22.31
CA GLY A 339 -0.31 21.63 23.48
C GLY A 339 -0.82 23.08 23.50
N GLU A 340 -0.86 23.73 22.33
CA GLU A 340 -1.45 25.08 22.18
C GLU A 340 -2.97 25.05 22.46
N ILE A 341 -3.69 24.06 21.94
CA ILE A 341 -5.13 23.90 22.23
C ILE A 341 -5.36 23.65 23.73
N LYS A 342 -4.54 22.81 24.37
CA LYS A 342 -4.65 22.53 25.82
C LYS A 342 -4.43 23.77 26.68
N GLN A 343 -3.65 24.75 26.23
CA GLN A 343 -3.50 26.03 26.93
C GLN A 343 -4.74 26.92 26.83
N ILE A 344 -5.56 26.76 25.80
CA ILE A 344 -6.82 27.51 25.61
C ILE A 344 -7.94 26.91 26.48
N ILE A 345 -7.90 25.61 26.75
CA ILE A 345 -8.89 24.90 27.57
C ILE A 345 -8.70 25.18 29.07
N LYS A 346 -7.46 25.46 29.50
CA LYS A 346 -7.12 25.88 30.87
C LYS A 346 -7.47 27.34 31.10
#